data_AF-A0A2N2G8E1-F1
#
_entry.id   AF-A0A2N2G8E1-F1
#
_cell.length_a   1.000
_cell.length_b   1.000
_cell.length_c   1.000
_cell.angle_alpha   90.00
_cell.angle_beta   90.00
_cell.angle_gamma   90.00
#
_symmetry.space_group_name_H-M   'P 1'
#
loop_
_entity.id
_entity.type
_entity.pdbx_description
1 polymer ?
#
loop_
_entity_poly.entity_id
_entity_poly.type
_entity_poly.pdbx_seq_one_letter_code
_entity_poly.pdbx_strand_id
1 'polypeptide(L)'
;MRSSVATGAGKKEKGQSLFSRWPLVLAVLLLLTPPAWAGPEEVPDGIARQYEQAKAYYQNLANGADKNRSRWLTSVTAFRSIYKAAPGHQVAPKSLFMLGKIHQAMFQQSGKTKDLDQAIASYEELSAKYAGNFLADDAFFILGTIYLSEKKDPGKAARAFTKIIAIYPEGDMAAAAEEQLLQIKQRITAPAPPAQAKEEAGEKCITPQIAEEPPAHKSAAKKNGLATVLPIRHWSNNRYTRLIVETTGPVTFKHQALSGDE
;
A
#
# COMPACT_ATOMS: atom_id res chain seq x y z
N MET A 1 21.68 -25.49 -101.26
CA MET A 1 20.27 -25.24 -100.90
C MET A 1 20.13 -23.80 -100.41
N ARG A 2 19.38 -22.99 -101.19
CA ARG A 2 18.60 -21.77 -100.87
C ARG A 2 19.12 -20.87 -99.72
N SER A 3 19.69 -19.69 -100.02
CA SER A 3 18.99 -18.39 -100.20
C SER A 3 18.27 -17.95 -98.91
N SER A 4 18.52 -16.76 -98.32
CA SER A 4 18.27 -15.46 -98.95
C SER A 4 18.98 -14.31 -98.23
N VAL A 5 19.48 -13.38 -99.05
CA VAL A 5 19.88 -12.01 -98.75
C VAL A 5 18.64 -11.13 -98.60
N ALA A 6 18.70 -10.08 -97.78
CA ALA A 6 18.04 -8.79 -98.06
C ALA A 6 18.66 -7.65 -97.24
N THR A 7 19.42 -6.83 -97.95
CA THR A 7 19.94 -5.51 -97.58
C THR A 7 18.85 -4.45 -97.65
N GLY A 8 18.85 -3.47 -96.74
CA GLY A 8 18.03 -2.26 -96.85
C GLY A 8 18.62 -1.12 -96.04
N ALA A 9 19.34 -0.23 -96.71
CA ALA A 9 19.89 1.01 -96.18
C ALA A 9 18.84 2.13 -96.16
N GLY A 10 18.90 3.02 -95.17
CA GLY A 10 18.07 4.22 -95.07
C GLY A 10 18.74 5.28 -94.19
N LYS A 11 18.82 6.50 -94.69
CA LYS A 11 19.77 7.57 -94.35
C LYS A 11 19.22 8.54 -93.28
N LYS A 12 20.15 9.24 -92.60
CA LYS A 12 19.97 10.30 -91.60
C LYS A 12 19.00 11.42 -92.02
N GLU A 13 18.33 12.05 -91.05
CA GLU A 13 18.28 13.52 -90.95
C GLU A 13 17.91 14.05 -89.55
N LYS A 14 18.39 15.26 -89.28
CA LYS A 14 18.35 16.00 -88.00
C LYS A 14 17.00 16.68 -87.80
N GLY A 15 16.58 16.84 -86.53
CA GLY A 15 15.55 17.80 -86.13
C GLY A 15 15.75 18.22 -84.68
N GLN A 16 16.32 19.42 -84.48
CA GLN A 16 16.31 20.14 -83.21
C GLN A 16 15.03 20.99 -83.11
N SER A 17 14.34 20.95 -81.97
CA SER A 17 13.56 22.04 -81.33
C SER A 17 12.88 21.41 -80.10
N LEU A 18 13.28 21.66 -78.85
CA LEU A 18 13.10 22.85 -78.01
C LEU A 18 11.65 23.38 -77.93
N PHE A 19 11.11 23.23 -76.71
CA PHE A 19 9.96 23.88 -76.08
C PHE A 19 8.54 23.49 -76.54
N SER A 20 7.85 22.71 -75.69
CA SER A 20 6.58 23.21 -75.15
C SER A 20 6.33 22.63 -73.74
N ARG A 21 5.76 23.48 -72.91
CA ARG A 21 5.60 23.38 -71.46
C ARG A 21 4.36 22.54 -71.11
N TRP A 22 4.44 21.71 -70.08
CA TRP A 22 3.28 21.44 -69.23
C TRP A 22 3.71 21.31 -67.75
N PRO A 23 3.16 22.11 -66.83
CA PRO A 23 3.59 22.17 -65.44
C PRO A 23 2.82 21.17 -64.53
N LEU A 24 3.45 20.85 -63.40
CA LEU A 24 2.85 20.56 -62.08
C LEU A 24 1.49 19.85 -62.05
N VAL A 25 1.48 18.54 -61.75
CA VAL A 25 0.61 17.92 -60.73
C VAL A 25 1.29 16.65 -60.22
N LEU A 26 2.10 16.73 -59.16
CA LEU A 26 2.46 15.59 -58.28
C LEU A 26 3.31 16.10 -57.09
N ALA A 27 2.72 17.04 -56.35
CA ALA A 27 3.10 17.29 -54.97
C ALA A 27 1.85 17.07 -54.12
N VAL A 28 2.04 16.52 -52.92
CA VAL A 28 1.03 16.28 -51.87
C VAL A 28 0.30 14.93 -51.94
N LEU A 29 1.03 13.82 -51.75
CA LEU A 29 0.47 12.62 -51.09
C LEU A 29 1.55 11.78 -50.38
N LEU A 30 2.40 12.43 -49.57
CA LEU A 30 3.34 11.70 -48.70
C LEU A 30 3.74 12.53 -47.46
N LEU A 31 2.78 13.20 -46.84
CA LEU A 31 2.91 13.82 -45.51
C LEU A 31 1.58 13.71 -44.74
N LEU A 32 1.07 12.48 -44.62
CA LEU A 32 0.04 12.15 -43.64
C LEU A 32 0.33 10.78 -43.03
N THR A 33 1.55 10.58 -42.54
CA THR A 33 1.76 9.59 -41.50
C THR A 33 1.15 10.18 -40.23
N PRO A 34 0.02 9.68 -39.71
CA PRO A 34 -0.41 10.09 -38.38
C PRO A 34 0.74 9.83 -37.42
N PRO A 35 0.96 10.69 -36.40
CA PRO A 35 1.83 10.29 -35.31
C PRO A 35 1.28 8.96 -34.84
N ALA A 36 2.13 7.94 -34.81
CA ALA A 36 1.83 6.75 -34.05
C ALA A 36 1.58 7.27 -32.63
N TRP A 37 0.30 7.42 -32.27
CA TRP A 37 -0.10 7.28 -30.89
C TRP A 37 0.45 5.92 -30.52
N ALA A 38 1.61 5.93 -29.87
CA ALA A 38 2.02 4.83 -29.05
C ALA A 38 0.80 4.56 -28.16
N GLY A 39 0.08 3.49 -28.48
CA GLY A 39 -0.90 2.95 -27.56
C GLY A 39 -0.24 2.75 -26.21
N PRO A 40 -1.01 2.63 -25.12
CA PRO A 40 -0.46 2.38 -23.80
C PRO A 40 0.60 1.29 -23.93
N GLU A 41 1.85 1.66 -23.62
CA GLU A 41 3.00 0.77 -23.66
C GLU A 41 2.61 -0.46 -22.85
N GLU A 42 2.32 -1.57 -23.53
CA GLU A 42 1.95 -2.81 -22.86
C GLU A 42 3.16 -3.22 -22.04
N VAL A 43 3.07 -2.99 -20.73
CA VAL A 43 4.08 -3.42 -19.76
C VAL A 43 4.31 -4.91 -20.01
N PRO A 44 5.55 -5.34 -20.29
CA PRO A 44 5.79 -6.59 -20.98
C PRO A 44 5.33 -7.79 -20.14
N ASP A 45 4.65 -8.75 -20.78
CA ASP A 45 4.22 -10.06 -20.24
C ASP A 45 5.27 -10.77 -19.38
N GLY A 46 6.55 -10.41 -19.53
CA GLY A 46 7.65 -10.86 -18.69
C GLY A 46 7.45 -10.62 -17.19
N ILE A 47 6.88 -9.49 -16.75
CA ILE A 47 6.70 -9.20 -15.31
C ILE A 47 5.65 -10.14 -14.69
N ALA A 48 4.53 -10.35 -15.38
CA ALA A 48 3.52 -11.31 -14.94
C ALA A 48 4.07 -12.75 -14.92
N ARG A 49 4.86 -13.13 -15.93
CA ARG A 49 5.53 -14.43 -15.98
C ARG A 49 6.52 -14.63 -14.84
N GLN A 50 7.34 -13.62 -14.54
CA GLN A 50 8.28 -13.63 -13.42
C GLN A 50 7.56 -13.80 -12.08
N TYR A 51 6.41 -13.14 -11.92
CA TYR A 51 5.56 -13.30 -10.74
C TYR A 51 5.05 -14.74 -10.59
N GLU A 52 4.52 -15.36 -11.66
CA GLU A 52 4.06 -16.75 -11.58
C GLU A 52 5.21 -17.73 -11.31
N GLN A 53 6.41 -17.49 -11.85
CA GLN A 53 7.61 -18.27 -11.53
C GLN A 53 8.02 -18.15 -10.06
N ALA A 54 8.06 -16.93 -9.52
CA ALA A 54 8.37 -16.68 -8.11
C ALA A 54 7.33 -17.31 -7.18
N LYS A 55 6.06 -17.26 -7.56
CA LYS A 55 4.95 -17.89 -6.85
C LYS A 55 5.05 -19.41 -6.84
N ALA A 56 5.34 -20.04 -7.98
CA ALA A 56 5.58 -21.48 -8.05
C ALA A 56 6.78 -21.89 -7.18
N TYR A 57 7.86 -21.12 -7.21
CA TYR A 57 9.03 -21.34 -6.34
C TYR A 57 8.65 -21.29 -4.85
N TYR A 58 7.92 -20.26 -4.42
CA TYR A 58 7.41 -20.14 -3.06
C TYR A 58 6.51 -21.33 -2.67
N GLN A 59 5.58 -21.73 -3.52
CA GLN A 59 4.67 -22.84 -3.25
C GLN A 59 5.42 -24.15 -3.02
N ASN A 60 6.46 -24.42 -3.82
CA ASN A 60 7.31 -25.58 -3.63
C ASN A 60 8.03 -25.56 -2.28
N LEU A 61 8.53 -24.40 -1.84
CA LEU A 61 9.16 -24.24 -0.52
C LEU A 61 8.16 -24.47 0.61
N ALA A 62 6.97 -23.87 0.51
CA ALA A 62 5.93 -23.97 1.52
C ALA A 62 5.39 -25.40 1.65
N ASN A 63 5.13 -26.07 0.53
CA ASN A 63 4.62 -27.45 0.50
C ASN A 63 5.66 -28.46 0.97
N GLY A 64 6.94 -28.24 0.63
CA GLY A 64 8.04 -29.09 1.07
C GLY A 64 8.45 -28.91 2.53
N ALA A 65 7.82 -27.98 3.27
CA ALA A 65 8.22 -27.56 4.61
C ALA A 65 9.74 -27.27 4.70
N ASP A 66 10.29 -26.64 3.65
CA ASP A 66 11.73 -26.43 3.52
C ASP A 66 12.22 -25.54 4.67
N LYS A 67 13.25 -25.99 5.39
CA LYS A 67 13.80 -25.24 6.53
C LYS A 67 14.98 -24.34 6.16
N ASN A 68 15.44 -24.37 4.91
CA ASN A 68 16.62 -23.66 4.46
C ASN A 68 16.31 -22.16 4.25
N ARG A 69 16.73 -21.36 5.22
CA ARG A 69 16.58 -19.89 5.20
C ARG A 69 17.08 -19.24 3.90
N SER A 70 18.16 -19.73 3.31
CA SER A 70 18.70 -19.15 2.07
C SER A 70 17.70 -19.24 0.91
N ARG A 71 16.98 -20.36 0.80
CA ARG A 71 15.97 -20.56 -0.24
C ARG A 71 14.76 -19.64 -0.04
N TRP A 72 14.31 -19.46 1.20
CA TRP A 72 13.29 -18.47 1.53
C TRP A 72 13.73 -17.05 1.17
N LEU A 73 14.98 -16.67 1.45
CA LEU A 73 15.54 -15.37 1.06
C LEU A 73 15.65 -15.20 -0.46
N THR A 74 15.88 -16.28 -1.22
CA THR A 74 15.78 -16.24 -2.68
C THR A 74 14.36 -15.86 -3.12
N SER A 75 13.34 -16.44 -2.48
CA SER A 75 11.93 -16.09 -2.75
C SER A 75 11.64 -14.62 -2.42
N VAL A 76 12.11 -14.13 -1.26
CA VAL A 76 12.03 -12.70 -0.89
C VAL A 76 12.65 -11.82 -1.97
N THR A 77 13.83 -12.18 -2.45
CA THR A 77 14.55 -11.40 -3.46
C THR A 77 13.78 -11.34 -4.78
N ALA A 78 13.18 -12.46 -5.21
CA ALA A 78 12.38 -12.53 -6.42
C ALA A 78 11.13 -11.64 -6.37
N PHE A 79 10.33 -11.72 -5.30
CA PHE A 79 9.15 -10.84 -5.19
C PHE A 79 9.52 -9.37 -5.02
N ARG A 80 10.62 -9.07 -4.33
CA ARG A 80 11.11 -7.70 -4.16
C ARG A 80 11.59 -7.10 -5.47
N SER A 81 12.26 -7.87 -6.34
CA SER A 81 12.70 -7.36 -7.64
C SER A 81 11.50 -7.07 -8.54
N ILE A 82 10.48 -7.95 -8.57
CA ILE A 82 9.25 -7.74 -9.33
C ILE A 82 8.55 -6.45 -8.91
N TYR A 83 8.34 -6.26 -7.60
CA TYR A 83 7.73 -5.05 -7.06
C TYR A 83 8.52 -3.78 -7.44
N LYS A 84 9.85 -3.82 -7.31
CA LYS A 84 10.71 -2.66 -7.63
C LYS A 84 10.75 -2.34 -9.12
N ALA A 85 10.71 -3.36 -9.97
CA ALA A 85 10.78 -3.20 -11.42
C ALA A 85 9.49 -2.58 -11.98
N ALA A 86 8.34 -2.90 -11.38
CA ALA A 86 7.05 -2.49 -11.94
C ALA A 86 6.03 -2.12 -10.83
N PRO A 87 6.24 -1.03 -10.07
CA PRO A 87 5.34 -0.64 -8.97
C PRO A 87 3.92 -0.24 -9.43
N GLY A 88 3.72 0.14 -10.69
CA GLY A 88 2.39 0.42 -11.24
C GLY A 88 1.65 -0.81 -11.78
N HIS A 89 2.30 -1.97 -11.84
CA HIS A 89 1.72 -3.16 -12.47
C HIS A 89 0.75 -3.89 -11.53
N GLN A 90 -0.22 -4.62 -12.10
CA GLN A 90 -1.26 -5.34 -11.36
C GLN A 90 -0.72 -6.41 -10.40
N VAL A 91 0.52 -6.87 -10.60
CA VAL A 91 1.20 -7.85 -9.73
C VAL A 91 1.99 -7.20 -8.60
N ALA A 92 2.15 -5.87 -8.59
CA ALA A 92 2.92 -5.17 -7.59
C ALA A 92 2.28 -5.26 -6.19
N PRO A 93 0.96 -5.04 -6.01
CA PRO A 93 0.30 -5.28 -4.72
C PRO A 93 0.41 -6.75 -4.28
N LYS A 94 0.24 -7.68 -5.23
CA LYS A 94 0.38 -9.12 -4.99
C LYS A 94 1.79 -9.48 -4.51
N SER A 95 2.83 -8.85 -5.08
CA SER A 95 4.22 -9.09 -4.71
C SER A 95 4.53 -8.63 -3.29
N LEU A 96 4.05 -7.46 -2.88
CA LEU A 96 4.16 -7.00 -1.48
C LEU A 96 3.43 -7.93 -0.52
N PHE A 97 2.23 -8.37 -0.87
CA PHE A 97 1.47 -9.32 -0.06
C PHE A 97 2.25 -10.64 0.12
N MET A 98 2.84 -11.15 -0.97
CA MET A 98 3.69 -12.35 -0.93
C MET A 98 4.95 -12.15 -0.08
N LEU A 99 5.60 -10.97 -0.13
CA LEU A 99 6.72 -10.63 0.74
C LEU A 99 6.33 -10.73 2.23
N GLY A 100 5.17 -10.18 2.59
CA GLY A 100 4.60 -10.31 3.93
C GLY A 100 4.45 -11.77 4.35
N LYS A 101 3.82 -12.59 3.50
CA LYS A 101 3.56 -14.01 3.77
C LYS A 101 4.85 -14.83 3.92
N ILE A 102 5.84 -14.59 3.06
CA ILE A 102 7.13 -15.27 3.12
C ILE A 102 7.82 -14.96 4.44
N HIS A 103 7.85 -13.69 4.83
CA HIS A 103 8.46 -13.27 6.08
C HIS A 103 7.72 -13.81 7.32
N GLN A 104 6.38 -13.89 7.28
CA GLN A 104 5.62 -14.58 8.33
C GLN A 104 5.99 -16.06 8.40
N ALA A 105 6.07 -16.77 7.27
CA ALA A 105 6.46 -18.18 7.26
C ALA A 105 7.86 -18.38 7.86
N MET A 106 8.82 -17.51 7.51
CA MET A 106 10.16 -17.52 8.09
C MET A 106 10.16 -17.22 9.60
N PHE A 107 9.30 -16.32 10.06
CA PHE A 107 9.09 -16.05 11.48
C PHE A 107 8.51 -17.27 12.19
N GLN A 108 7.45 -17.89 11.66
CA GLN A 108 6.84 -19.09 12.24
C GLN A 108 7.83 -20.26 12.34
N GLN A 109 8.75 -20.36 11.38
CA GLN A 109 9.75 -21.42 11.36
C GLN A 109 10.90 -21.19 12.36
N SER A 110 11.27 -19.93 12.62
CA SER A 110 12.52 -19.60 13.33
C SER A 110 12.37 -18.75 14.59
N GLY A 111 11.21 -18.18 14.84
CA GLY A 111 10.93 -17.24 15.92
C GLY A 111 11.65 -15.89 15.81
N LYS A 112 12.35 -15.62 14.71
CA LYS A 112 13.16 -14.39 14.56
C LYS A 112 12.26 -13.18 14.33
N THR A 113 12.15 -12.33 15.35
CA THR A 113 11.33 -11.10 15.32
C THR A 113 11.63 -10.19 14.12
N LYS A 114 12.88 -10.15 13.66
CA LYS A 114 13.27 -9.41 12.45
C LYS A 114 12.47 -9.83 11.21
N ASP A 115 12.16 -11.12 11.06
CA ASP A 115 11.34 -11.57 9.94
C ASP A 115 9.89 -11.11 10.11
N LEU A 116 9.35 -11.14 11.33
CA LEU A 116 8.02 -10.57 11.61
C LEU A 116 7.96 -9.07 11.33
N ASP A 117 8.99 -8.31 11.67
CA ASP A 117 9.07 -6.88 11.40
C ASP A 117 9.10 -6.59 9.89
N GLN A 118 9.78 -7.43 9.11
CA GLN A 118 9.75 -7.34 7.64
C GLN A 118 8.38 -7.69 7.06
N ALA A 119 7.66 -8.63 7.67
CA ALA A 119 6.29 -8.94 7.27
C ALA A 119 5.37 -7.72 7.50
N ILE A 120 5.41 -7.15 8.70
CA ILE A 120 4.68 -5.93 9.06
C ILE A 120 4.99 -4.80 8.07
N ALA A 121 6.28 -4.53 7.81
CA ALA A 121 6.67 -3.49 6.87
C ALA A 121 6.12 -3.71 5.46
N SER A 122 6.08 -4.96 4.98
CA SER A 122 5.56 -5.30 3.65
C SER A 122 4.04 -5.06 3.56
N TYR A 123 3.28 -5.42 4.61
CA TYR A 123 1.84 -5.16 4.67
C TYR A 123 1.52 -3.68 4.85
N GLU A 124 2.27 -2.96 5.69
CA GLU A 124 2.12 -1.52 5.86
C GLU A 124 2.39 -0.77 4.55
N GLU A 125 3.44 -1.17 3.80
CA GLU A 125 3.74 -0.61 2.50
C GLU A 125 2.63 -0.90 1.47
N LEU A 126 2.10 -2.13 1.46
CA LEU A 126 0.97 -2.52 0.61
C LEU A 126 -0.25 -1.64 0.86
N SER A 127 -0.67 -1.53 2.13
CA SER A 127 -1.84 -0.75 2.50
C SER A 127 -1.65 0.75 2.31
N ALA A 128 -0.42 1.28 2.43
CA ALA A 128 -0.15 2.69 2.23
C ALA A 128 -0.09 3.09 0.75
N LYS A 129 0.52 2.26 -0.11
CA LYS A 129 0.74 2.60 -1.52
C LYS A 129 -0.41 2.21 -2.44
N TYR A 130 -1.17 1.18 -2.07
CA TYR A 130 -2.27 0.64 -2.89
C TYR A 130 -3.60 0.72 -2.15
N ALA A 131 -3.88 1.87 -1.53
CA ALA A 131 -5.18 2.15 -0.95
C ALA A 131 -6.28 1.98 -2.03
N GLY A 132 -7.35 1.26 -1.69
CA GLY A 132 -8.41 0.88 -2.63
C GLY A 132 -8.19 -0.43 -3.40
N ASN A 133 -7.01 -1.06 -3.34
CA ASN A 133 -6.85 -2.45 -3.78
C ASN A 133 -7.47 -3.39 -2.75
N PHE A 134 -8.15 -4.47 -3.18
CA PHE A 134 -8.72 -5.46 -2.27
C PHE A 134 -7.63 -6.04 -1.35
N LEU A 135 -6.42 -6.38 -1.84
CA LEU A 135 -5.36 -6.93 -0.98
C LEU A 135 -4.91 -6.00 0.17
N ALA A 136 -5.25 -4.71 0.13
CA ALA A 136 -4.92 -3.80 1.21
C ALA A 136 -5.86 -3.97 2.42
N ASP A 137 -7.09 -4.46 2.26
CA ASP A 137 -7.96 -4.83 3.40
C ASP A 137 -7.43 -6.11 4.10
N ASP A 138 -7.06 -7.13 3.34
CA ASP A 138 -6.38 -8.35 3.79
C ASP A 138 -5.12 -7.99 4.58
N ALA A 139 -4.31 -7.07 4.05
CA ALA A 139 -3.09 -6.60 4.69
C ALA A 139 -3.37 -5.92 6.03
N PHE A 140 -4.40 -5.07 6.12
CA PHE A 140 -4.80 -4.48 7.40
C PHE A 140 -5.29 -5.53 8.39
N PHE A 141 -6.01 -6.57 7.92
CA PHE A 141 -6.53 -7.62 8.78
C PHE A 141 -5.39 -8.47 9.36
N ILE A 142 -4.43 -8.83 8.50
CA ILE A 142 -3.22 -9.54 8.90
C ILE A 142 -2.39 -8.69 9.88
N LEU A 143 -2.21 -7.40 9.62
CA LEU A 143 -1.52 -6.49 10.54
C LEU A 143 -2.21 -6.46 11.91
N GLY A 144 -3.54 -6.31 11.94
CA GLY A 144 -4.32 -6.34 13.18
C GLY A 144 -4.10 -7.62 13.96
N THR A 145 -4.12 -8.76 13.26
CA THR A 145 -3.87 -10.08 13.83
C THR A 145 -2.46 -10.22 14.39
N ILE A 146 -1.43 -9.84 13.62
CA ILE A 146 -0.03 -9.84 14.08
C ILE A 146 0.14 -8.98 15.34
N TYR A 147 -0.46 -7.79 15.36
CA TYR A 147 -0.36 -6.91 16.53
C TYR A 147 -1.04 -7.51 17.76
N LEU A 148 -2.15 -8.24 17.57
CA LEU A 148 -2.88 -8.89 18.66
C LEU A 148 -2.16 -10.15 19.18
N SER A 149 -1.70 -11.02 18.28
CA SER A 149 -1.14 -12.33 18.62
C SER A 149 0.35 -12.26 18.95
N GLU A 150 1.16 -11.61 18.10
CA GLU A 150 2.63 -11.67 18.19
C GLU A 150 3.21 -10.49 18.97
N LYS A 151 2.71 -9.27 18.72
CA LYS A 151 3.23 -8.05 19.38
C LYS A 151 2.53 -7.72 20.69
N LYS A 152 1.42 -8.39 21.00
CA LYS A 152 0.58 -8.16 22.19
C LYS A 152 0.20 -6.67 22.38
N ASP A 153 -0.03 -5.98 21.28
CA ASP A 153 -0.40 -4.56 21.22
C ASP A 153 -1.84 -4.43 20.71
N PRO A 154 -2.85 -4.58 21.59
CA PRO A 154 -4.26 -4.47 21.20
C PRO A 154 -4.61 -3.07 20.69
N GLY A 155 -3.86 -2.04 21.07
CA GLY A 155 -4.06 -0.67 20.60
C GLY A 155 -3.70 -0.52 19.12
N LYS A 156 -2.57 -1.06 18.68
CA LYS A 156 -2.21 -1.10 17.25
C LYS A 156 -3.12 -2.05 16.47
N ALA A 157 -3.49 -3.18 17.05
CA ALA A 157 -4.44 -4.10 16.43
C ALA A 157 -5.79 -3.42 16.13
N ALA A 158 -6.35 -2.72 17.13
CA ALA A 158 -7.60 -1.99 16.97
C ALA A 158 -7.50 -0.90 15.88
N ARG A 159 -6.38 -0.18 15.80
CA ARG A 159 -6.16 0.81 14.74
C ARG A 159 -6.15 0.19 13.35
N ALA A 160 -5.54 -0.98 13.18
CA ALA A 160 -5.52 -1.69 11.91
C ALA A 160 -6.93 -2.15 11.50
N PHE A 161 -7.68 -2.80 12.41
CA PHE A 161 -9.07 -3.21 12.14
C PHE A 161 -10.01 -2.04 11.87
N THR A 162 -9.85 -0.93 12.59
CA THR A 162 -10.64 0.30 12.36
C THR A 162 -10.42 0.86 10.96
N LYS A 163 -9.21 0.75 10.41
CA LYS A 163 -8.93 1.20 9.03
C LYS A 163 -9.68 0.38 7.99
N ILE A 164 -9.92 -0.91 8.21
CA ILE A 164 -10.71 -1.74 7.29
C ILE A 164 -12.12 -1.18 7.20
N ILE A 165 -12.78 -0.95 8.34
CA ILE A 165 -14.16 -0.45 8.38
C ILE A 165 -14.27 0.96 7.78
N ALA A 166 -13.26 1.80 8.00
CA ALA A 166 -13.25 3.17 7.52
C ALA A 166 -12.96 3.31 6.02
N ILE A 167 -12.09 2.45 5.46
CA ILE A 167 -11.60 2.58 4.07
C ILE A 167 -12.28 1.56 3.15
N TYR A 168 -12.67 0.39 3.67
CA TYR A 168 -13.24 -0.74 2.95
C TYR A 168 -14.55 -1.21 3.61
N PRO A 169 -15.56 -0.35 3.77
CA PRO A 169 -16.80 -0.69 4.49
C PRO A 169 -17.60 -1.83 3.83
N GLU A 170 -17.44 -2.03 2.52
CA GLU A 170 -18.09 -3.10 1.74
C GLU A 170 -17.14 -4.28 1.44
N GLY A 171 -15.93 -4.26 2.00
CA GLY A 171 -14.94 -5.34 1.83
C GLY A 171 -15.31 -6.60 2.62
N ASP A 172 -14.81 -7.76 2.17
CA ASP A 172 -15.04 -9.05 2.83
C ASP A 172 -14.45 -9.10 4.25
N MET A 173 -13.39 -8.34 4.50
CA MET A 173 -12.75 -8.24 5.81
C MET A 173 -13.45 -7.30 6.80
N ALA A 174 -14.45 -6.49 6.38
CA ALA A 174 -15.07 -5.49 7.24
C ALA A 174 -15.80 -6.10 8.45
N ALA A 175 -16.65 -7.11 8.20
CA ALA A 175 -17.39 -7.80 9.26
C ALA A 175 -16.45 -8.51 10.25
N ALA A 176 -15.40 -9.17 9.74
CA ALA A 176 -14.40 -9.83 10.57
C ALA A 176 -13.62 -8.81 11.43
N ALA A 177 -13.29 -7.64 10.88
CA ALA A 177 -12.61 -6.57 11.60
C ALA A 177 -13.46 -5.98 12.74
N GLU A 178 -14.76 -5.81 12.51
CA GLU A 178 -15.71 -5.38 13.56
C GLU A 178 -15.76 -6.38 14.71
N GLU A 179 -15.81 -7.67 14.40
CA GLU A 179 -15.80 -8.73 15.41
C GLU A 179 -14.52 -8.68 16.25
N GLN A 180 -13.35 -8.56 15.60
CA GLN A 180 -12.07 -8.43 16.32
C GLN A 180 -12.03 -7.20 17.22
N LEU A 181 -12.58 -6.05 16.79
CA LEU A 181 -12.68 -4.86 17.62
C LEU A 181 -13.59 -5.07 18.84
N LEU A 182 -14.70 -5.77 18.67
CA LEU A 182 -15.59 -6.11 19.79
C LEU A 182 -14.88 -7.01 20.78
N GLN A 183 -14.16 -8.04 20.31
CA GLN A 183 -13.37 -8.92 21.17
C GLN A 183 -12.28 -8.15 21.93
N ILE A 184 -11.57 -7.23 21.26
CA ILE A 184 -10.57 -6.37 21.92
C ILE A 184 -11.22 -5.52 23.01
N LYS A 185 -12.36 -4.88 22.73
CA LYS A 185 -13.11 -4.08 23.72
C LYS A 185 -13.53 -4.94 24.91
N GLN A 186 -14.11 -6.11 24.67
CA GLN A 186 -14.56 -7.03 25.71
C GLN A 186 -13.41 -7.50 26.60
N ARG A 187 -12.24 -7.82 26.03
CA ARG A 187 -11.05 -8.20 26.80
C ARG A 187 -10.51 -7.06 27.66
N ILE A 188 -10.68 -5.81 27.23
CA ILE A 188 -10.29 -4.63 28.00
C ILE A 188 -11.31 -4.33 29.11
N THR A 189 -12.61 -4.55 28.87
CA THR A 189 -13.68 -4.24 29.82
C THR A 189 -14.03 -5.37 30.78
N ALA A 190 -13.65 -6.61 30.48
CA ALA A 190 -13.93 -7.76 31.36
C ALA A 190 -13.07 -7.68 32.64
N PRO A 191 -13.65 -7.87 33.83
CA PRO A 191 -12.86 -8.00 35.06
C PRO A 191 -11.96 -9.23 34.90
N ALA A 192 -10.65 -9.03 35.08
CA ALA A 192 -9.65 -10.07 34.87
C ALA A 192 -9.96 -11.33 35.71
N PRO A 193 -9.98 -12.53 35.12
CA PRO A 193 -9.91 -13.77 35.89
C PRO A 193 -8.62 -13.78 36.74
N PRO A 194 -8.61 -14.40 37.93
CA PRO A 194 -7.41 -14.48 38.75
C PRO A 194 -6.28 -15.14 37.96
N ALA A 195 -5.19 -14.39 37.85
CA ALA A 195 -4.10 -14.60 36.91
C ALA A 195 -3.36 -15.94 37.13
N GLN A 196 -2.94 -16.57 36.03
CA GLN A 196 -1.60 -17.13 36.00
C GLN A 196 -0.64 -16.01 35.60
N ALA A 197 -0.26 -15.23 36.61
CA ALA A 197 0.81 -14.25 36.51
C ALA A 197 2.13 -15.02 36.43
N LYS A 198 2.76 -15.01 35.25
CA LYS A 198 4.22 -14.91 35.21
C LYS A 198 4.53 -13.42 35.17
N GLU A 199 5.11 -12.96 36.26
CA GLU A 199 5.73 -11.64 36.37
C GLU A 199 6.78 -11.48 35.27
N GLU A 200 6.61 -10.48 34.42
CA GLU A 200 7.72 -9.65 33.98
C GLU A 200 7.31 -8.18 34.14
N ALA A 201 8.12 -7.47 34.91
CA ALA A 201 7.98 -6.07 35.30
C ALA A 201 7.82 -5.14 34.08
N GLY A 202 7.07 -4.04 34.10
CA GLY A 202 6.33 -3.36 35.14
C GLY A 202 6.07 -1.96 34.62
N GLU A 203 4.82 -1.53 34.51
CA GLU A 203 4.48 -0.11 34.27
C GLU A 203 3.25 0.22 35.14
N LYS A 204 3.53 0.79 36.31
CA LYS A 204 2.50 1.36 37.19
C LYS A 204 2.01 2.67 36.56
N CYS A 205 0.79 2.66 36.06
CA CYS A 205 0.02 3.89 35.84
C CYS A 205 -0.48 4.38 37.20
N ILE A 206 0.04 5.51 37.70
CA ILE A 206 -0.54 6.19 38.86
C ILE A 206 -1.66 7.09 38.32
N THR A 207 -2.90 6.65 38.44
CA THR A 207 -4.07 7.51 38.28
C THR A 207 -4.63 7.78 39.68
N PRO A 208 -4.74 9.04 40.15
CA PRO A 208 -5.63 9.34 41.25
C PRO A 208 -7.07 9.15 40.75
N GLN A 209 -7.84 8.32 41.44
CA GLN A 209 -9.30 8.31 41.33
C GLN A 209 -9.83 9.70 41.69
N ILE A 210 -10.82 10.22 40.94
CA ILE A 210 -12.02 10.90 41.48
C ILE A 210 -13.03 11.19 40.36
N ALA A 211 -14.28 10.87 40.72
CA ALA A 211 -15.60 11.34 40.26
C ALA A 211 -16.16 10.92 38.90
N GLU A 212 -17.30 10.24 39.04
CA GLU A 212 -18.32 9.85 38.08
C GLU A 212 -18.71 10.96 37.08
N GLU A 213 -19.10 10.52 35.88
CA GLU A 213 -19.80 11.32 34.87
C GLU A 213 -21.05 11.99 35.46
N PRO A 214 -21.22 13.31 35.31
CA PRO A 214 -22.53 13.90 35.07
C PRO A 214 -22.84 13.90 33.56
N PRO A 215 -24.14 13.87 33.18
CA PRO A 215 -24.58 13.62 31.82
C PRO A 215 -24.24 14.77 30.88
N ALA A 216 -24.17 14.43 29.59
CA ALA A 216 -23.95 15.33 28.47
C ALA A 216 -24.74 16.65 28.58
N HIS A 217 -24.03 17.76 28.75
CA HIS A 217 -24.62 19.09 28.59
C HIS A 217 -24.81 19.39 27.11
N LYS A 218 -26.10 19.44 26.75
CA LYS A 218 -26.63 19.91 25.47
C LYS A 218 -26.03 21.27 25.10
N SER A 219 -25.73 21.39 23.80
CA SER A 219 -25.48 22.65 23.08
C SER A 219 -26.33 23.80 23.62
N ALA A 220 -25.70 24.75 24.30
CA ALA A 220 -26.34 25.94 24.83
C ALA A 220 -25.90 27.17 24.02
N ALA A 221 -26.90 27.73 23.36
CA ALA A 221 -27.00 29.05 22.76
C ALA A 221 -25.91 30.09 23.08
N LYS A 222 -25.48 30.76 22.00
CA LYS A 222 -24.78 32.05 21.92
C LYS A 222 -25.14 33.01 23.07
N LYS A 223 -24.29 33.06 24.10
CA LYS A 223 -24.25 34.15 25.09
C LYS A 223 -22.93 34.90 24.94
N ASN A 224 -23.01 36.23 24.81
CA ASN A 224 -21.85 37.14 24.75
C ASN A 224 -21.21 37.26 26.14
N GLY A 225 -20.54 36.20 26.60
CA GLY A 225 -19.76 36.17 27.83
C GLY A 225 -18.40 35.52 27.58
N LEU A 226 -17.44 35.81 28.45
CA LEU A 226 -16.12 35.18 28.42
C LEU A 226 -16.28 33.65 28.51
N ALA A 227 -15.57 32.92 27.65
CA ALA A 227 -15.54 31.47 27.72
C ALA A 227 -14.74 31.04 28.96
N THR A 228 -15.33 30.15 29.77
CA THR A 228 -14.70 29.63 30.98
C THR A 228 -13.99 28.33 30.66
N VAL A 229 -12.77 28.16 31.19
CA VAL A 229 -12.03 26.90 31.09
C VAL A 229 -12.58 25.92 32.12
N LEU A 230 -12.98 24.75 31.67
CA LEU A 230 -13.47 23.64 32.49
C LEU A 230 -12.28 22.88 33.13
N PRO A 231 -12.52 22.04 34.15
CA PRO A 231 -11.46 21.27 34.80
C PRO A 231 -10.59 20.49 33.80
N ILE A 232 -9.27 20.64 33.90
CA ILE A 232 -8.31 20.00 32.99
C ILE A 232 -8.28 18.50 33.25
N ARG A 233 -8.53 17.71 32.20
CA ARG A 233 -8.33 16.26 32.25
C ARG A 233 -6.94 15.91 31.74
N HIS A 234 -6.28 14.95 32.37
CA HIS A 234 -4.96 14.52 31.95
C HIS A 234 -4.80 13.01 31.98
N TRP A 235 -3.87 12.52 31.16
CA TRP A 235 -3.39 11.15 31.16
C TRP A 235 -1.88 11.17 30.95
N SER A 236 -1.14 10.51 31.82
CA SER A 236 0.32 10.42 31.73
C SER A 236 0.74 8.96 31.62
N ASN A 237 1.70 8.69 30.75
CA ASN A 237 2.45 7.45 30.73
C ASN A 237 3.95 7.76 30.58
N ASN A 238 4.78 6.74 30.50
CA ASN A 238 6.24 6.88 30.38
C ASN A 238 6.72 7.55 29.07
N ARG A 239 5.82 7.83 28.13
CA ARG A 239 6.14 8.28 26.77
C ARG A 239 5.56 9.67 26.45
N TYR A 240 4.50 10.09 27.15
CA TYR A 240 3.89 11.40 26.99
C TYR A 240 2.89 11.70 28.13
N THR A 241 2.59 12.99 28.28
CA THR A 241 1.43 13.46 29.04
C THR A 241 0.45 14.12 28.07
N ARG A 242 -0.82 13.72 28.14
CA ARG A 242 -1.92 14.32 27.38
C ARG A 242 -2.74 15.18 28.32
N LEU A 243 -2.95 16.44 27.96
CA LEU A 243 -3.88 17.37 28.62
C LEU A 243 -5.07 17.62 27.70
N ILE A 244 -6.29 17.62 28.25
CA ILE A 244 -7.52 18.02 27.58
C ILE A 244 -8.07 19.22 28.35
N VAL A 245 -8.13 20.35 27.65
CA VAL A 245 -8.67 21.62 28.15
C VAL A 245 -9.99 21.86 27.45
N GLU A 246 -11.08 21.73 28.19
CA GLU A 246 -12.42 22.02 27.66
C GLU A 246 -12.81 23.47 28.00
N THR A 247 -13.64 24.06 27.15
CA THR A 247 -14.14 25.43 27.33
C THR A 247 -15.63 25.47 27.11
N THR A 248 -16.33 26.38 27.80
CA THR A 248 -17.78 26.52 27.70
C THR A 248 -18.25 27.16 26.38
N GLY A 249 -17.32 27.61 25.53
CA GLY A 249 -17.59 28.22 24.24
C GLY A 249 -16.31 28.33 23.39
N PRO A 250 -16.42 28.73 22.10
CA PRO A 250 -15.29 28.77 21.19
C PRO A 250 -14.20 29.75 21.66
N VAL A 251 -12.94 29.32 21.59
CA VAL A 251 -11.76 30.14 21.94
C VAL A 251 -10.69 30.06 20.84
N THR A 252 -9.89 31.12 20.72
CA THR A 252 -8.66 31.12 19.93
C THR A 252 -7.47 30.84 20.86
N PHE A 253 -6.53 29.99 20.44
CA PHE A 253 -5.33 29.69 21.21
C PHE A 253 -4.05 29.90 20.39
N LYS A 254 -2.93 30.10 21.07
CA LYS A 254 -1.59 30.11 20.47
C LYS A 254 -0.80 28.97 21.10
N HIS A 255 -0.03 28.26 20.28
CA HIS A 255 0.85 27.19 20.74
C HIS A 255 2.27 27.74 20.91
N GLN A 256 2.91 27.44 22.04
CA GLN A 256 4.31 27.74 22.29
C GLN A 256 4.97 26.52 22.92
N ALA A 257 5.97 25.96 22.23
CA ALA A 257 6.81 24.91 22.77
C ALA A 257 7.96 25.55 23.55
N LEU A 258 8.19 25.07 24.78
CA LEU A 258 9.38 25.41 25.56
C LEU A 258 10.49 24.44 25.18
N SER A 259 11.69 24.94 24.91
CA SER A 259 12.88 24.10 24.74
C SER A 259 13.17 23.40 26.05
N GLY A 260 13.45 22.09 26.02
CA GLY A 260 13.85 21.36 27.22
C GLY A 260 15.27 21.77 27.63
N ASP A 261 15.49 21.97 28.93
CA ASP A 261 16.83 22.11 29.48
C ASP A 261 17.55 20.75 29.34
N GLU A 262 18.69 20.75 28.63
CA GLU A 262 19.54 19.57 28.36
C GLU A 262 20.20 19.00 29.63
#